data_AF-A0A2V6NUP0-F1
#
_entry.id   AF-A0A2V6NUP0-F1
#
_cell.length_a   1.000
_cell.length_b   1.000
_cell.length_c   1.000
_cell.angle_alpha   90.00
_cell.angle_beta   90.00
_cell.angle_gamma   90.00
#
_symmetry.space_group_name_H-M   'P 1'
#
loop_
_entity.id
_entity.type
_entity.pdbx_description
1 polymer ?
#
loop_
_entity_poly.entity_id
_entity_poly.type
_entity_poly.pdbx_seq_one_letter_code
_entity_poly.pdbx_strand_id
1 'polypeptide(L)'
;MARAMAGTDFFIAEPMFAMARFGKWDDLLKEPAPPGGLPYMRGIWHYTRGLAFAATGRLEEAQRSRDSLAAIRDATPEDAVEDLNSAKALLSIALEVLAGETALKRGDNAEAVKHLEEAVKGEDASHYSEAADWLYPARHHLGKALLAAGRAAEAEAVYREDLKRYPENGWSLYGLARSLSAQGKTAEAADAEARFKRAWAKADVKITASAF
;
A
#
# COMPACT_ATOMS: atom_id res chain seq x y z
N MET A 1 28.23 9.00 -3.38
CA MET A 1 27.40 8.24 -2.42
C MET A 1 27.10 9.15 -1.25
N ALA A 2 25.85 9.60 -1.12
CA ALA A 2 25.44 10.30 0.10
C ALA A 2 25.55 9.28 1.25
N ARG A 3 26.31 9.62 2.29
CA ARG A 3 26.32 8.86 3.54
C ARG A 3 24.96 9.11 4.17
N ALA A 4 24.10 8.09 4.23
CA ALA A 4 22.76 8.24 4.81
C ALA A 4 22.89 8.75 6.25
N MET A 5 22.16 9.82 6.56
CA MET A 5 21.96 10.25 7.94
C MET A 5 20.98 9.27 8.58
N ALA A 6 21.21 8.87 9.82
CA ALA A 6 20.28 7.99 10.52
C ALA A 6 18.85 8.58 10.49
N GLY A 7 17.86 7.76 10.13
CA GLY A 7 16.46 8.15 10.00
C GLY A 7 16.10 8.90 8.70
N THR A 8 16.93 8.80 7.66
CA THR A 8 16.65 9.35 6.31
C THR A 8 16.58 8.27 5.23
N ASP A 9 16.54 6.99 5.63
CA ASP A 9 16.50 5.86 4.70
C ASP A 9 15.21 5.88 3.86
N PHE A 10 14.13 6.45 4.40
CA PHE A 10 12.86 6.57 3.71
C PHE A 10 12.95 7.35 2.37
N PHE A 11 13.75 8.42 2.29
CA PHE A 11 13.97 9.17 1.04
C PHE A 11 14.61 8.30 -0.05
N ILE A 12 15.45 7.35 0.35
CA ILE A 12 16.14 6.45 -0.58
C ILE A 12 15.19 5.34 -1.05
N ALA A 13 14.17 5.01 -0.24
CA ALA A 13 13.17 4.00 -0.53
C ALA A 13 12.03 4.48 -1.44
N GLU A 14 11.82 5.79 -1.60
CA GLU A 14 10.71 6.38 -2.38
C GLU A 14 10.57 5.81 -3.81
N PRO A 15 11.66 5.62 -4.60
CA PRO A 15 11.55 5.06 -5.94
C PRO A 15 10.90 3.66 -5.94
N MET A 16 11.19 2.83 -4.93
CA MET A 16 10.59 1.50 -4.79
C MET A 16 9.09 1.58 -4.48
N PHE A 17 8.68 2.51 -3.61
CA PHE A 17 7.26 2.77 -3.35
C PHE A 17 6.54 3.25 -4.60
N ALA A 18 7.14 4.17 -5.37
CA ALA A 18 6.57 4.65 -6.62
C ALA A 18 6.41 3.52 -7.65
N MET A 19 7.45 2.69 -7.84
CA MET A 19 7.35 1.52 -8.72
C MET A 19 6.24 0.57 -8.27
N ALA A 20 6.11 0.30 -6.97
CA ALA A 20 5.04 -0.54 -6.45
C ALA A 20 3.66 0.10 -6.72
N ARG A 21 3.52 1.40 -6.45
CA ARG A 21 2.27 2.15 -6.61
C ARG A 21 1.74 2.14 -8.04
N PHE A 22 2.64 2.02 -9.02
CA PHE A 22 2.33 1.97 -10.45
C PHE A 22 2.44 0.57 -11.07
N GLY A 23 2.58 -0.48 -10.25
CA GLY A 23 2.61 -1.85 -10.73
C GLY A 23 3.80 -2.20 -11.60
N LYS A 24 4.94 -1.51 -11.44
CA LYS A 24 6.20 -1.78 -12.16
C LYS A 24 6.94 -2.97 -11.56
N TRP A 25 6.26 -4.13 -11.51
CA TRP A 25 6.72 -5.33 -10.82
C TRP A 25 8.04 -5.87 -11.38
N ASP A 26 8.19 -5.91 -12.70
CA ASP A 26 9.40 -6.40 -13.34
C ASP A 26 10.62 -5.51 -13.06
N ASP A 27 10.41 -4.20 -12.92
CA ASP A 27 11.48 -3.26 -12.60
C ASP A 27 11.88 -3.39 -11.12
N LEU A 28 10.91 -3.49 -10.21
CA LEU A 28 11.17 -3.80 -8.79
C LEU A 28 11.96 -5.08 -8.57
N LEU A 29 11.71 -6.12 -9.38
CA LEU A 29 12.43 -7.37 -9.27
C LEU A 29 13.88 -7.28 -9.78
N LYS A 30 14.21 -6.27 -10.58
CA LYS A 30 15.58 -5.98 -11.04
C LYS A 30 16.35 -5.07 -10.09
N GLU A 31 15.68 -4.36 -9.19
CA GLU A 31 16.34 -3.47 -8.23
C GLU A 31 17.35 -4.24 -7.36
N PRO A 32 18.62 -3.80 -7.31
CA PRO A 32 19.64 -4.45 -6.51
C PRO A 32 19.31 -4.31 -5.02
N ALA A 33 19.80 -5.25 -4.21
CA ALA A 33 19.69 -5.12 -2.77
C ALA A 33 20.40 -3.84 -2.28
N PRO A 34 19.82 -3.11 -1.31
CA PRO A 34 20.46 -1.95 -0.71
C PRO A 34 21.84 -2.28 -0.13
N PRO A 35 22.78 -1.32 -0.09
CA PRO A 35 24.05 -1.52 0.59
C PRO A 35 23.87 -1.86 2.08
N GLY A 36 24.89 -2.44 2.71
CA GLY A 36 24.88 -2.71 4.14
C GLY A 36 24.72 -1.42 4.97
N GLY A 37 24.13 -1.54 6.16
CA GLY A 37 23.96 -0.41 7.09
C GLY A 37 22.65 0.39 6.95
N LEU A 38 21.74 -0.01 6.05
CA LEU A 38 20.42 0.60 5.83
C LEU A 38 19.31 -0.42 6.12
N PRO A 39 19.03 -0.76 7.40
CA PRO A 39 18.11 -1.83 7.74
C PRO A 39 16.66 -1.51 7.33
N TYR A 40 16.21 -0.26 7.49
CA TYR A 40 14.86 0.14 7.08
C TYR A 40 14.69 0.04 5.56
N MET A 41 15.62 0.63 4.79
CA MET A 41 15.61 0.53 3.33
C MET A 41 15.63 -0.93 2.85
N ARG A 42 16.40 -1.80 3.51
CA ARG A 42 16.42 -3.24 3.23
C ARG A 42 15.07 -3.90 3.51
N GLY A 43 14.39 -3.49 4.59
CA GLY A 43 13.02 -3.88 4.86
C GLY A 43 12.08 -3.50 3.72
N ILE A 44 12.11 -2.23 3.29
CA ILE A 44 11.28 -1.75 2.17
C ILE A 44 11.61 -2.46 0.84
N TRP A 45 12.87 -2.79 0.61
CA TRP A 45 13.27 -3.60 -0.55
C TRP A 45 12.65 -5.00 -0.53
N HIS A 46 12.67 -5.69 0.63
CA HIS A 46 11.97 -6.97 0.77
C HIS A 46 10.45 -6.83 0.64
N TYR A 47 9.87 -5.78 1.22
CA TYR A 47 8.45 -5.47 1.12
C TYR A 47 7.99 -5.35 -0.34
N THR A 48 8.60 -4.43 -1.09
CA THR A 48 8.19 -4.13 -2.46
C THR A 48 8.46 -5.28 -3.43
N ARG A 49 9.52 -6.07 -3.21
CA ARG A 49 9.73 -7.33 -3.94
C ARG A 49 8.68 -8.37 -3.59
N GLY A 50 8.32 -8.49 -2.31
CA GLY A 50 7.23 -9.34 -1.86
C GLY A 50 5.92 -9.02 -2.57
N LEU A 51 5.60 -7.73 -2.70
CA LEU A 51 4.43 -7.27 -3.46
C LEU A 51 4.53 -7.67 -4.93
N ALA A 52 5.69 -7.45 -5.57
CA ALA A 52 5.90 -7.83 -6.97
C ALA A 52 5.74 -9.35 -7.20
N PHE A 53 6.27 -10.16 -6.29
CA PHE A 53 6.10 -11.62 -6.34
C PHE A 53 4.64 -12.03 -6.13
N ALA A 54 3.93 -11.45 -5.16
CA ALA A 54 2.51 -11.70 -4.95
C ALA A 54 1.69 -11.32 -6.18
N ALA A 55 1.88 -10.11 -6.72
CA ALA A 55 1.18 -9.64 -7.91
C ALA A 55 1.37 -10.56 -9.12
N THR A 56 2.57 -11.12 -9.29
CA THR A 56 2.93 -12.05 -10.37
C THR A 56 2.63 -13.53 -10.08
N GLY A 57 2.02 -13.85 -8.93
CA GLY A 57 1.62 -15.22 -8.56
C GLY A 57 2.75 -16.10 -8.02
N ARG A 58 3.92 -15.53 -7.76
CA ARG A 58 5.11 -16.20 -7.21
C ARG A 58 5.04 -16.22 -5.68
N LEU A 59 4.05 -16.93 -5.14
CA LEU A 59 3.67 -16.84 -3.73
C LEU A 59 4.75 -17.36 -2.77
N GLU A 60 5.56 -18.33 -3.18
CA GLU A 60 6.68 -18.81 -2.36
C GLU A 60 7.78 -17.75 -2.20
N GLU A 61 8.14 -17.06 -3.29
CA GLU A 61 9.06 -15.92 -3.24
C GLU A 61 8.49 -14.75 -2.42
N ALA A 62 7.18 -14.50 -2.52
CA ALA A 62 6.50 -13.49 -1.72
C ALA A 62 6.63 -13.82 -0.23
N GLN A 63 6.40 -15.08 0.15
CA GLN A 63 6.55 -15.55 1.53
C GLN A 63 7.99 -15.42 2.03
N ARG A 64 8.99 -15.82 1.24
CA ARG A 64 10.42 -15.63 1.62
C ARG A 64 10.79 -14.15 1.82
N SER A 65 10.23 -13.27 1.00
CA SER A 65 10.45 -11.82 1.13
C SER A 65 9.78 -11.28 2.40
N ARG A 66 8.56 -11.75 2.71
CA ARG A 66 7.86 -11.44 3.96
C ARG A 66 8.63 -11.92 5.19
N ASP A 67 9.17 -13.14 5.18
CA ASP A 67 9.96 -13.66 6.30
C ASP A 67 11.22 -12.82 6.55
N SER A 68 11.88 -12.40 5.47
CA SER A 68 13.06 -11.52 5.55
C SER A 68 12.69 -10.14 6.13
N LEU A 69 11.56 -9.57 5.69
CA LEU A 69 11.02 -8.33 6.25
C LEU A 69 10.67 -8.46 7.74
N ALA A 70 10.06 -9.58 8.14
CA ALA A 70 9.70 -9.84 9.54
C ALA A 70 10.94 -9.90 10.44
N ALA A 71 11.99 -10.60 9.99
CA ALA A 71 13.25 -10.65 10.70
C ALA A 71 13.90 -9.27 10.86
N ILE A 72 13.81 -8.41 9.84
CA ILE A 72 14.31 -7.02 9.91
C ILE A 72 13.50 -6.20 10.91
N ARG A 73 12.16 -6.26 10.87
CA ARG A 73 11.29 -5.60 11.86
C ARG A 73 11.64 -6.06 13.28
N ASP A 74 11.81 -7.36 13.50
CA ASP A 74 12.07 -7.91 14.84
C ASP A 74 13.43 -7.48 15.38
N ALA A 75 14.42 -7.36 14.51
CA ALA A 75 15.75 -6.84 14.85
C ALA A 75 15.80 -5.31 14.96
N THR A 76 14.76 -4.58 14.54
CA THR A 76 14.72 -3.12 14.60
C THR A 76 14.52 -2.67 16.05
N PRO A 77 15.40 -1.82 16.60
CA PRO A 77 15.23 -1.24 17.94
C PRO A 77 13.93 -0.44 18.07
N GLU A 78 13.35 -0.41 19.27
CA GLU A 78 12.10 0.34 19.53
C GLU A 78 12.27 1.85 19.35
N ASP A 79 13.47 2.37 19.58
CA ASP A 79 13.84 3.79 19.45
C ASP A 79 14.36 4.15 18.05
N ALA A 80 14.42 3.21 17.11
CA ALA A 80 14.76 3.49 15.72
C ALA A 80 13.64 4.26 15.04
N VAL A 81 13.98 5.37 14.41
CA VAL A 81 13.04 6.28 13.74
C VAL A 81 13.39 6.47 12.27
N GLU A 82 12.35 6.69 11.46
CA GLU A 82 12.43 7.30 10.13
C GLU A 82 11.63 8.59 10.20
N ASP A 83 12.31 9.72 10.04
CA ASP A 83 11.77 11.06 10.32
C ASP A 83 11.04 11.13 11.68
N LEU A 84 9.71 11.27 11.66
CA LEU A 84 8.88 11.44 12.86
C LEU A 84 8.26 10.13 13.37
N ASN A 85 8.46 9.02 12.66
CA ASN A 85 7.79 7.76 12.92
C ASN A 85 8.77 6.64 13.32
N SER A 86 8.27 5.69 14.09
CA SER A 86 9.05 4.49 14.44
C SER A 86 9.31 3.66 13.18
N ALA A 87 10.59 3.38 12.90
CA ALA A 87 11.00 2.51 11.80
C ALA A 87 10.33 1.12 11.94
N LYS A 88 10.22 0.62 13.18
CA LYS A 88 9.57 -0.66 13.48
C LYS A 88 8.07 -0.63 13.19
N ALA A 89 7.39 0.48 13.50
CA ALA A 89 5.97 0.65 13.19
C ALA A 89 5.73 0.67 11.67
N LEU A 90 6.55 1.43 10.91
CA LEU A 90 6.47 1.47 9.45
C LEU A 90 6.72 0.10 8.80
N LEU A 91 7.72 -0.65 9.28
CA LEU A 91 7.97 -2.03 8.84
C LEU A 91 6.83 -2.99 9.20
N SER A 92 6.11 -2.72 10.28
CA SER A 92 4.92 -3.49 10.66
C SER A 92 3.76 -3.24 9.70
N ILE A 93 3.52 -1.99 9.29
CA ILE A 93 2.54 -1.65 8.25
C ILE A 93 2.90 -2.39 6.95
N ALA A 94 4.17 -2.39 6.56
CA ALA A 94 4.65 -3.12 5.37
C ALA A 94 4.37 -4.62 5.43
N LEU A 95 4.54 -5.26 6.58
CA LEU A 95 4.23 -6.67 6.76
C LEU A 95 2.75 -6.96 6.61
N GLU A 96 1.89 -6.13 7.20
CA GLU A 96 0.44 -6.28 7.13
C GLU A 96 -0.06 -6.06 5.70
N VAL A 97 0.43 -5.03 4.98
CA VAL A 97 0.07 -4.84 3.57
C VAL A 97 0.51 -6.02 2.70
N LEU A 98 1.75 -6.50 2.87
CA LEU A 98 2.25 -7.64 2.10
C LEU A 98 1.47 -8.93 2.40
N ALA A 99 1.12 -9.17 3.66
CA ALA A 99 0.30 -10.32 4.05
C ALA A 99 -1.11 -10.22 3.43
N GLY A 100 -1.71 -9.04 3.47
CA GLY A 100 -3.00 -8.74 2.87
C GLY A 100 -3.05 -8.98 1.36
N GLU A 101 -2.10 -8.40 0.61
CA GLU A 101 -2.02 -8.59 -0.85
C GLU A 101 -1.71 -10.05 -1.24
N THR A 102 -0.88 -10.74 -0.45
CA THR A 102 -0.59 -12.17 -0.66
C THR A 102 -1.84 -13.02 -0.44
N ALA A 103 -2.60 -12.75 0.63
CA ALA A 103 -3.86 -13.43 0.91
C ALA A 103 -4.89 -13.16 -0.19
N LEU A 104 -5.00 -11.91 -0.65
CA LEU A 104 -5.89 -11.53 -1.74
C LEU A 104 -5.54 -12.30 -3.02
N LYS A 105 -4.26 -12.45 -3.32
CA LYS A 105 -3.80 -13.24 -4.48
C LYS A 105 -4.15 -14.72 -4.38
N ARG A 106 -4.15 -15.29 -3.17
CA ARG A 106 -4.60 -16.67 -2.92
C ARG A 106 -6.12 -16.85 -3.04
N GLY A 107 -6.88 -15.76 -3.04
CA GLY A 107 -8.34 -15.78 -2.95
C GLY A 107 -8.87 -15.81 -1.51
N ASP A 108 -7.99 -15.66 -0.51
CA ASP A 108 -8.33 -15.64 0.91
C ASP A 108 -8.83 -14.26 1.33
N ASN A 109 -9.94 -13.79 0.74
CA ASN A 109 -10.38 -12.41 0.83
C ASN A 109 -10.67 -11.95 2.27
N ALA A 110 -11.14 -12.85 3.15
CA ALA A 110 -11.38 -12.53 4.56
C ALA A 110 -10.08 -12.24 5.32
N GLU A 111 -9.04 -13.04 5.10
CA GLU A 111 -7.72 -12.83 5.73
C GLU A 111 -7.04 -11.59 5.15
N ALA A 112 -7.21 -11.35 3.85
CA ALA A 112 -6.71 -10.15 3.19
C ALA A 112 -7.27 -8.88 3.84
N VAL A 113 -8.59 -8.83 4.06
CA VAL A 113 -9.23 -7.68 4.71
C VAL A 113 -8.70 -7.48 6.13
N LYS A 114 -8.58 -8.54 6.94
CA LYS A 114 -8.06 -8.43 8.31
C LYS A 114 -6.67 -7.81 8.36
N HIS A 115 -5.74 -8.29 7.54
CA HIS A 115 -4.40 -7.72 7.47
C HIS A 115 -4.41 -6.24 7.01
N LEU A 116 -5.22 -5.92 6.02
CA LEU A 116 -5.31 -4.55 5.50
C LEU A 116 -6.00 -3.59 6.47
N GLU A 117 -6.92 -4.06 7.32
CA GLU A 117 -7.47 -3.28 8.44
C GLU A 117 -6.38 -2.94 9.46
N GLU A 118 -5.49 -3.88 9.82
CA GLU A 118 -4.36 -3.60 10.70
C GLU A 118 -3.35 -2.63 10.07
N ALA A 119 -3.07 -2.77 8.77
CA ALA A 119 -2.24 -1.82 8.05
C ALA A 119 -2.80 -0.39 8.09
N VAL A 120 -4.11 -0.23 7.85
CA VAL A 120 -4.79 1.07 7.94
C VAL A 120 -4.75 1.65 9.35
N LYS A 121 -4.91 0.83 10.39
CA LYS A 121 -4.77 1.28 11.79
C LYS A 121 -3.36 1.80 12.08
N GLY A 122 -2.33 1.09 11.61
CA GLY A 122 -0.94 1.53 11.75
C GLY A 122 -0.66 2.83 11.01
N GLU A 123 -1.16 2.96 9.77
CA GLU A 123 -1.05 4.19 8.98
C GLU A 123 -1.76 5.37 9.65
N ASP A 124 -2.98 5.16 10.19
CA ASP A 124 -3.74 6.19 10.89
C ASP A 124 -3.12 6.61 12.23
N ALA A 125 -2.31 5.75 12.84
CA ALA A 125 -1.57 6.05 14.07
C ALA A 125 -0.22 6.76 13.83
N SER A 126 0.22 6.87 12.58
CA SER A 126 1.50 7.49 12.22
C SER A 126 1.43 9.01 12.34
N HIS A 127 2.53 9.63 12.76
CA HIS A 127 2.66 11.08 12.81
C HIS A 127 2.62 11.66 11.40
N TYR A 128 1.91 12.77 11.24
CA TYR A 128 1.89 13.54 10.00
C TYR A 128 3.26 14.21 9.78
N SER A 129 3.82 14.05 8.58
CA SER A 129 5.02 14.76 8.11
C SER A 129 4.77 15.40 6.74
N GLU A 130 5.47 16.50 6.43
CA GLU A 130 5.49 17.14 5.09
C GLU A 130 6.44 16.43 4.11
N ALA A 131 6.49 15.10 4.20
CA ALA A 131 6.38 14.10 3.15
C ALA A 131 5.77 12.88 3.87
N ALA A 132 4.78 12.18 3.30
CA ALA A 132 4.20 11.06 4.03
C ALA A 132 5.24 9.93 4.17
N ASP A 133 5.60 9.56 5.41
CA ASP A 133 6.56 8.47 5.68
C ASP A 133 6.08 7.11 5.16
N TRP A 134 4.77 6.99 4.88
CA TRP A 134 4.13 5.87 4.23
C TRP A 134 3.55 6.27 2.87
N LEU A 135 4.21 5.89 1.77
CA LEU A 135 3.87 6.30 0.40
C LEU A 135 2.98 5.30 -0.36
N TYR A 136 2.44 4.28 0.32
CA TYR A 136 1.67 3.19 -0.29
C TYR A 136 0.32 2.98 0.41
N PRO A 137 -0.69 3.83 0.13
CA PRO A 137 -1.88 3.98 0.98
C PRO A 137 -2.63 2.67 1.23
N ALA A 138 -2.56 2.14 2.46
CA ALA A 138 -3.16 0.85 2.80
C ALA A 138 -4.69 0.88 2.63
N ARG A 139 -5.29 2.06 2.77
CA ARG A 139 -6.72 2.31 2.58
C ARG A 139 -7.22 1.94 1.18
N HIS A 140 -6.42 2.20 0.15
CA HIS A 140 -6.78 1.86 -1.24
C HIS A 140 -6.80 0.33 -1.44
N HIS A 141 -5.85 -0.37 -0.82
CA HIS A 141 -5.76 -1.82 -0.82
C HIS A 141 -6.88 -2.46 0.00
N LEU A 142 -7.20 -1.92 1.18
CA LEU A 142 -8.33 -2.37 1.99
C LEU A 142 -9.65 -2.27 1.22
N GLY A 143 -9.91 -1.15 0.56
CA GLY A 143 -11.11 -0.97 -0.27
C GLY A 143 -11.20 -1.99 -1.42
N LYS A 144 -10.07 -2.31 -2.07
CA LYS A 144 -9.96 -3.35 -3.12
C LYS A 144 -10.30 -4.73 -2.55
N ALA A 145 -9.73 -5.09 -1.39
CA ALA A 145 -9.98 -6.37 -0.73
C ALA A 145 -11.43 -6.52 -0.25
N LEU A 146 -12.02 -5.46 0.30
CA LEU A 146 -13.44 -5.43 0.71
C LEU A 146 -14.38 -5.67 -0.47
N LEU A 147 -14.11 -5.05 -1.63
CA LEU A 147 -14.86 -5.31 -2.86
C LEU A 147 -14.72 -6.77 -3.31
N ALA A 148 -13.52 -7.34 -3.28
CA ALA A 148 -13.30 -8.76 -3.60
C ALA A 148 -14.03 -9.70 -2.63
N ALA A 149 -14.18 -9.30 -1.36
CA ALA A 149 -14.94 -10.01 -0.34
C ALA A 149 -16.46 -9.81 -0.45
N GLY A 150 -16.97 -9.02 -1.41
CA GLY A 150 -18.40 -8.68 -1.52
C GLY A 150 -18.89 -7.69 -0.45
N ARG A 151 -17.99 -7.12 0.35
CA ARG A 151 -18.28 -6.17 1.46
C ARG A 151 -18.35 -4.72 0.93
N ALA A 152 -19.24 -4.49 -0.03
CA ALA A 152 -19.28 -3.23 -0.79
C ALA A 152 -19.62 -1.99 0.07
N ALA A 153 -20.50 -2.12 1.07
CA ALA A 153 -20.85 -1.01 1.95
C ALA A 153 -19.65 -0.55 2.82
N GLU A 154 -18.82 -1.50 3.25
CA GLU A 154 -17.61 -1.20 4.02
C GLU A 154 -16.52 -0.59 3.12
N ALA A 155 -16.39 -1.09 1.88
CA ALA A 155 -15.50 -0.47 0.89
C ALA A 155 -15.89 0.99 0.62
N GLU A 156 -17.19 1.29 0.51
CA GLU A 156 -17.66 2.68 0.38
C GLU A 156 -17.20 3.55 1.55
N ALA A 157 -17.36 3.07 2.79
CA ALA A 157 -16.95 3.82 3.98
C ALA A 157 -15.44 4.13 3.96
N VAL A 158 -14.62 3.14 3.58
CA VAL A 158 -13.16 3.27 3.45
C VAL A 158 -12.78 4.34 2.42
N TYR A 159 -13.38 4.32 1.22
CA TYR A 159 -13.08 5.33 0.19
C TYR A 159 -13.59 6.73 0.54
N ARG A 160 -14.76 6.82 1.18
CA ARG A 160 -15.28 8.13 1.63
C ARG A 160 -14.39 8.73 2.70
N GLU A 161 -13.83 7.92 3.60
CA GLU A 161 -12.86 8.40 4.60
C GLU A 161 -11.58 8.92 3.93
N ASP A 162 -11.04 8.22 2.93
CA ASP A 162 -9.90 8.71 2.15
C ASP A 162 -10.19 10.06 1.51
N LEU A 163 -11.36 10.21 0.89
CA LEU A 163 -11.76 11.42 0.16
C LEU A 163 -12.05 12.62 1.07
N LYS A 164 -12.25 12.43 2.38
CA LYS A 164 -12.28 13.55 3.34
C LYS A 164 -10.89 14.16 3.50
N ARG A 165 -9.85 13.34 3.50
CA ARG A 165 -8.45 13.76 3.68
C ARG A 165 -7.82 14.21 2.36
N TYR A 166 -8.13 13.50 1.29
CA TYR A 166 -7.61 13.75 -0.06
C TYR A 166 -8.78 13.93 -1.04
N PRO A 167 -9.41 15.12 -1.05
CA PRO A 167 -10.47 15.43 -2.01
C PRO A 167 -10.01 15.16 -3.45
N GLU A 168 -10.90 14.55 -4.24
CA GLU A 168 -10.65 14.19 -5.64
C GLU A 168 -9.49 13.21 -5.89
N ASN A 169 -9.08 12.41 -4.89
CA ASN A 169 -8.15 11.31 -5.12
C ASN A 169 -8.75 10.29 -6.12
N GLY A 170 -8.16 10.18 -7.31
CA GLY A 170 -8.69 9.36 -8.39
C GLY A 170 -8.77 7.86 -8.07
N TRP A 171 -7.85 7.32 -7.27
CA TRP A 171 -7.87 5.92 -6.87
C TRP A 171 -9.08 5.62 -5.98
N SER A 172 -9.36 6.50 -5.04
CA SER A 172 -10.51 6.39 -4.15
C SER A 172 -11.83 6.70 -4.84
N LEU A 173 -11.86 7.64 -5.78
CA LEU A 173 -13.04 7.90 -6.60
C LEU A 173 -13.40 6.69 -7.47
N TYR A 174 -12.40 6.04 -8.08
CA TYR A 174 -12.61 4.80 -8.81
C TYR A 174 -13.19 3.71 -7.90
N GLY A 175 -12.55 3.48 -6.74
CA GLY A 175 -13.02 2.52 -5.75
C GLY A 175 -14.45 2.79 -5.26
N LEU A 176 -14.76 4.05 -4.98
CA LEU A 176 -16.08 4.52 -4.54
C LEU A 176 -17.16 4.26 -5.59
N ALA A 177 -16.89 4.58 -6.86
CA ALA A 177 -17.83 4.32 -7.95
C ALA A 177 -18.16 2.81 -8.07
N ARG A 178 -17.14 1.95 -7.91
CA ARG A 178 -17.31 0.48 -7.91
C ARG A 178 -18.08 -0.02 -6.68
N SER A 179 -17.80 0.49 -5.49
CA SER A 179 -18.51 0.09 -4.26
C SER A 179 -19.97 0.52 -4.26
N LEU A 180 -20.27 1.72 -4.76
CA LEU A 180 -21.65 2.20 -4.93
C LEU A 180 -22.41 1.38 -5.97
N SER A 181 -21.77 1.08 -7.11
CA SER A 181 -22.38 0.25 -8.16
C SER A 181 -22.71 -1.16 -7.65
N ALA A 182 -21.82 -1.78 -6.88
CA ALA A 182 -22.04 -3.10 -6.29
C ALA A 182 -23.21 -3.14 -5.29
N GLN A 183 -23.57 -1.98 -4.71
CA GLN A 183 -24.74 -1.82 -3.84
C GLN A 183 -26.02 -1.43 -4.60
N GLY A 184 -25.95 -1.21 -5.92
CA GLY A 184 -27.08 -0.72 -6.70
C GLY A 184 -27.38 0.78 -6.55
N LYS A 185 -26.48 1.56 -5.93
CA LYS A 185 -26.61 3.02 -5.74
C LYS A 185 -26.22 3.76 -7.03
N THR A 186 -26.99 3.57 -8.10
CA THR A 186 -26.63 3.98 -9.47
C THR A 186 -26.39 5.48 -9.64
N ALA A 187 -27.20 6.33 -9.02
CA ALA A 187 -27.04 7.78 -9.12
C ALA A 187 -25.74 8.27 -8.45
N GLU A 188 -25.45 7.81 -7.23
CA GLU A 188 -24.20 8.15 -6.53
C GLU A 188 -22.98 7.57 -7.23
N ALA A 189 -23.09 6.35 -7.77
CA ALA A 189 -22.01 5.73 -8.54
C ALA A 189 -21.67 6.55 -9.79
N ALA A 190 -22.69 7.07 -10.49
CA ALA A 190 -22.50 7.93 -11.66
C ALA A 190 -21.83 9.27 -11.30
N ASP A 191 -22.17 9.86 -10.15
CA ASP A 191 -21.49 11.06 -9.65
C ASP A 191 -20.00 10.79 -9.35
N ALA A 192 -19.71 9.73 -8.59
CA ALA A 192 -18.34 9.33 -8.26
C ALA A 192 -17.52 9.03 -9.53
N GLU A 193 -18.12 8.37 -10.53
CA GLU A 193 -17.49 8.09 -11.82
C GLU A 193 -17.20 9.37 -12.61
N ALA A 194 -18.12 10.34 -12.60
CA ALA A 194 -17.90 11.63 -13.27
C ALA A 194 -16.76 12.42 -12.60
N ARG A 195 -16.67 12.38 -11.27
CA ARG A 195 -15.55 12.95 -10.52
C ARG A 195 -14.24 12.24 -10.86
N PHE A 196 -14.24 10.90 -10.87
CA PHE A 196 -13.08 10.09 -11.25
C PHE A 196 -12.56 10.50 -12.63
N LYS A 197 -13.43 10.57 -13.64
CA LYS A 197 -13.05 10.96 -15.01
C LYS A 197 -12.40 12.34 -15.07
N ARG A 198 -12.84 13.30 -14.25
CA ARG A 198 -12.22 14.63 -14.17
C ARG A 198 -10.86 14.57 -13.49
N ALA A 199 -10.77 13.92 -12.33
CA ALA A 199 -9.54 13.77 -11.57
C ALA A 199 -8.45 13.01 -12.36
N TRP A 200 -8.87 12.03 -13.18
CA TRP A 200 -7.99 11.15 -13.94
C TRP A 200 -7.77 11.57 -15.40
N ALA A 201 -8.29 12.72 -15.82
CA ALA A 201 -8.33 13.13 -17.24
C ALA A 201 -6.95 13.25 -17.91
N LYS A 202 -5.92 13.56 -17.13
CA LYS A 202 -4.53 13.74 -17.60
C LYS A 202 -3.59 12.60 -17.18
N ALA A 203 -4.12 11.56 -16.55
CA ALA A 203 -3.31 10.43 -16.13
C ALA A 203 -2.79 9.67 -17.36
N ASP A 204 -1.53 9.26 -17.28
CA ASP A 204 -0.83 8.44 -18.26
C ASP A 204 -1.07 6.93 -18.05
N VAL A 205 -1.70 6.55 -16.93
CA VAL A 205 -2.06 5.17 -16.60
C VAL A 205 -3.57 4.98 -16.55
N LYS A 206 -4.04 3.84 -17.06
CA LYS A 206 -5.42 3.37 -16.84
C LYS A 206 -5.43 2.44 -15.65
N ILE A 207 -6.38 2.65 -14.75
CA ILE A 207 -6.53 1.85 -13.53
C ILE A 207 -7.77 0.96 -13.65
N THR A 208 -7.67 -0.27 -13.16
CA THR A 208 -8.77 -1.25 -13.13
C THR A 208 -9.23 -1.57 -11.71
N ALA A 209 -8.50 -1.06 -10.72
CA ALA A 209 -8.76 -1.15 -9.29
C ALA A 209 -8.19 0.10 -8.61
N SER A 210 -8.55 0.32 -7.33
CA SER A 210 -7.99 1.39 -6.49
C SER A 210 -6.50 1.20 -6.16
N ALA A 211 -5.97 0.01 -6.42
CA ALA A 211 -4.55 -0.32 -6.35
C ALA A 211 -4.21 -1.47 -7.32
N PHE A 212 -2.95 -1.56 -7.76
CA PHE A 212 -2.48 -2.62 -8.66
C PHE A 212 -2.37 -4.00 -7.98
#